data_AF-A0A5P0YVP5-F1
#
_entry.id   AF-A0A5P0YVP5-F1
#
_cell.length_a   1.000
_cell.length_b   1.000
_cell.length_c   1.000
_cell.angle_alpha   90.00
_cell.angle_beta   90.00
_cell.angle_gamma   90.00
#
_symmetry.space_group_name_H-M   'P 1'
#
loop_
_entity.id
_entity.type
_entity.pdbx_description
1 polymer ?
#
loop_
_entity_poly.entity_id
_entity_poly.type
_entity_poly.pdbx_seq_one_letter_code
_entity_poly.pdbx_strand_id
1 'polypeptide(L)' 'MEVQTAAIRRGNHRALSMADLLIAATAERHGVTVLHYDEDYEQTATITGQPHLWVVPPGSAD' A
#
# COMPACT_ATOMS: atom_id res chain seq x y z
N MET A 1 11.42 4.34 -8.96
CA MET A 1 11.19 3.23 -9.92
C MET A 1 11.48 1.84 -9.32
N GLU A 2 11.75 1.70 -8.02
CA GLU A 2 12.22 0.42 -7.45
C GLU A 2 11.11 -0.42 -6.79
N VAL A 3 10.05 0.23 -6.28
CA VAL A 3 8.94 -0.43 -5.58
C VAL A 3 8.18 -1.41 -6.49
N GLN A 4 7.89 -1.01 -7.74
CA GLN A 4 7.19 -1.86 -8.72
C GLN A 4 8.01 -3.12 -9.06
N THR A 5 9.32 -2.98 -9.26
CA THR A 5 10.19 -4.13 -9.56
C THR A 5 10.32 -5.08 -8.36
N ALA A 6 10.38 -4.55 -7.14
CA ALA A 6 10.43 -5.35 -5.93
C ALA A 6 9.14 -6.14 -5.70
N ALA A 7 7.97 -5.53 -5.91
CA ALA A 7 6.66 -6.18 -5.79
C ALA A 7 6.46 -7.29 -6.84
N ILE A 8 6.88 -7.04 -8.09
CA ILE A 8 6.84 -8.03 -9.18
C ILE A 8 7.72 -9.24 -8.85
N ARG A 9 8.96 -9.01 -8.36
CA ARG A 9 9.91 -10.10 -8.04
C ARG A 9 9.46 -10.99 -6.88
N ARG A 10 8.62 -10.49 -5.97
CA ARG A 10 8.08 -11.28 -4.84
C ARG A 10 6.80 -12.06 -5.15
N GLY A 11 6.23 -11.91 -6.35
CA GLY A 11 4.98 -12.62 -6.71
C GLY A 11 3.70 -11.96 -6.17
N ASN A 12 3.80 -10.78 -5.55
CA ASN A 12 2.66 -10.08 -4.94
C ASN A 12 1.79 -9.29 -5.94
N HIS A 13 2.11 -9.29 -7.23
CA HIS A 13 1.31 -8.58 -8.25
C HIS A 13 -0.10 -9.16 -8.47
N ARG A 14 -0.41 -10.31 -7.83
CA ARG A 14 -1.77 -10.87 -7.73
C ARG A 14 -2.45 -10.61 -6.39
N ALA A 15 -1.68 -10.24 -5.36
CA ALA A 15 -2.16 -9.98 -4.00
C ALA A 15 -2.30 -8.49 -3.71
N LEU A 16 -1.53 -7.63 -4.39
CA LEU A 16 -1.64 -6.17 -4.33
C LEU A 16 -2.07 -5.66 -5.71
N SER A 17 -3.14 -4.90 -5.78
CA SER A 17 -3.56 -4.28 -7.03
C SER A 17 -2.48 -3.34 -7.56
N MET A 18 -2.33 -3.28 -8.89
CA MET A 18 -1.48 -2.26 -9.53
C MET A 18 -1.91 -0.83 -9.13
N ALA A 19 -3.20 -0.63 -8.88
CA ALA A 19 -3.73 0.64 -8.41
C ALA A 19 -3.17 1.01 -7.03
N ASP A 20 -3.15 0.08 -6.08
CA ASP A 20 -2.67 0.34 -4.72
C ASP A 20 -1.17 0.61 -4.69
N LEU A 21 -0.40 -0.09 -5.54
CA LEU A 21 1.03 0.19 -5.70
C LEU A 21 1.28 1.61 -6.26
N LEU A 22 0.45 2.09 -7.19
CA LEU A 22 0.57 3.45 -7.72
C LEU A 22 0.17 4.50 -6.69
N ILE A 23 -0.89 4.27 -5.92
CA ILE A 23 -1.33 5.14 -4.83
C ILE A 23 -0.25 5.21 -3.75
N ALA A 24 0.24 4.07 -3.29
CA ALA A 24 1.29 3.97 -2.28
C ALA A 24 2.59 4.66 -2.75
N ALA A 25 3.05 4.40 -3.97
CA ALA A 25 4.26 5.06 -4.50
C ALA A 25 4.09 6.58 -4.65
N THR A 26 2.88 7.04 -4.98
CA THR A 26 2.58 8.47 -5.03
C THR A 26 2.63 9.08 -3.64
N ALA A 27 2.01 8.45 -2.65
CA ALA A 27 2.02 8.91 -1.27
C ALA A 27 3.45 8.97 -0.69
N GLU A 28 4.25 7.92 -0.93
CA GLU A 28 5.66 7.85 -0.56
C GLU A 28 6.46 9.00 -1.19
N ARG A 29 6.32 9.21 -2.51
CA ARG A 29 7.01 10.29 -3.24
C ARG A 29 6.70 11.68 -2.67
N HIS A 30 5.47 11.89 -2.21
CA HIS A 30 5.02 13.18 -1.68
C HIS A 30 5.17 13.28 -0.15
N GLY A 31 5.62 12.24 0.53
CA GLY A 31 5.76 12.21 1.99
C GLY A 31 4.43 12.35 2.73
N VAL A 32 3.34 11.82 2.16
CA VAL A 32 2.00 11.88 2.74
C VAL A 32 1.52 10.50 3.21
N THR A 33 0.53 10.48 4.10
CA THR A 33 -0.07 9.26 4.62
C THR A 33 -1.18 8.77 3.70
N VAL A 34 -1.20 7.47 3.39
CA VAL A 34 -2.35 6.86 2.72
C VAL A 34 -3.46 6.65 3.73
N LEU A 35 -4.62 7.24 3.50
CA LEU A 35 -5.85 6.97 4.26
C LEU A 35 -6.67 5.92 3.50
N HIS A 36 -6.94 4.77 4.10
CA HIS A 36 -7.52 3.62 3.40
C HIS A 36 -8.47 2.79 4.27
N TYR A 37 -9.17 1.84 3.65
CA TYR A 37 -9.89 0.75 4.30
C TYR A 37 -9.68 -0.55 3.52
N ASP A 38 -8.42 -0.95 3.45
CA ASP A 38 -7.95 -2.08 2.63
C ASP A 38 -6.66 -2.62 3.24
N GLU A 39 -6.60 -3.92 3.51
CA GLU A 39 -5.47 -4.58 4.18
C GLU A 39 -4.19 -4.60 3.33
N ASP A 40 -4.31 -4.41 2.02
CA ASP A 40 -3.19 -4.36 1.08
C ASP A 40 -2.19 -3.24 1.41
N TYR A 41 -2.65 -2.14 2.01
CA TYR A 41 -1.78 -1.06 2.44
C TYR A 41 -0.97 -1.40 3.70
N GLU A 42 -1.46 -2.29 4.57
CA GLU A 42 -0.63 -2.81 5.66
C GLU A 42 0.52 -3.64 5.10
N GLN A 43 0.22 -4.56 4.18
CA GLN A 43 1.24 -5.39 3.53
C GLN A 43 2.26 -4.52 2.79
N THR A 44 1.79 -3.50 2.07
CA THR A 44 2.65 -2.54 1.39
C THR A 44 3.55 -1.80 2.38
N ALA A 45 3.02 -1.32 3.50
CA ALA A 45 3.79 -0.64 4.54
C ALA A 45 4.83 -1.56 5.22
N THR A 46 4.59 -2.88 5.31
CA THR A 46 5.63 -3.80 5.79
C THR A 46 6.87 -3.86 4.88
N ILE A 47 6.71 -3.50 3.60
CA ILE A 47 7.77 -3.49 2.59
C ILE A 47 8.44 -2.12 2.52
N THR A 48 7.65 -1.03 2.51
CA THR A 48 8.15 0.33 2.25
C THR A 48 8.40 1.15 3.53
N GLY A 49 7.78 0.78 4.65
CA GLY A 49 7.78 1.58 5.88
C GLY A 49 7.00 2.89 5.78
N GLN A 50 6.24 3.10 4.70
CA GLN A 50 5.50 4.34 4.47
C GLN A 50 4.31 4.46 5.43
N PRO A 51 3.94 5.70 5.84
CA PRO A 51 2.81 5.90 6.72
C PRO A 51 1.49 5.59 6.02
N HIS A 52 0.62 4.87 6.72
CA HIS A 52 -0.75 4.60 6.32
C HIS A 52 -1.68 4.69 7.54
N LEU A 53 -2.96 4.87 7.30
CA LEU A 53 -3.98 4.98 8.34
C LEU A 53 -5.31 4.39 7.85
N TRP A 54 -5.95 3.62 8.72
CA TRP A 54 -7.31 3.16 8.54
C TRP A 54 -8.32 4.31 8.72
N VAL A 55 -9.28 4.48 7.80
CA VAL A 55 -10.36 5.49 7.93
C VAL A 55 -11.21 5.27 9.18
N VAL A 56 -11.41 4.01 9.55
CA VAL A 56 -12.07 3.50 10.75
C VAL A 56 -11.38 2.19 11.16
N PRO A 57 -11.49 1.72 12.41
CA PRO A 57 -10.85 0.47 12.83
C PRO A 57 -11.13 -0.71 11.88
N PRO A 58 -10.16 -1.58 11.58
CA PRO A 58 -10.38 -2.73 10.71
C PRO A 58 -11.50 -3.62 11.24
N GLY A 59 -12.35 -4.11 10.33
CA GLY A 59 -13.53 -4.92 10.67
C GLY A 59 -14.75 -4.13 11.17
N SER A 60 -14.74 -2.79 11.08
CA SER A 60 -15.88 -1.94 11.49
C SER A 60 -16.71 -1.35 10.34
N ALA A 61 -16.25 -1.51 9.10
CA ALA A 61 -16.95 -1.16 7.86
C ALA A 61 -16.90 -2.32 6.85
N ASP A 62 -17.86 -2.35 5.92
CA ASP A 62 -18.03 -3.33 4.82
C ASP A 62 -17.49 -2.78 3.49
#